data_AF-A0A7Z9S490-F1
#
_entry.id   AF-A0A7Z9S490-F1
#
_cell.length_a   1.000
_cell.length_b   1.000
_cell.length_c   1.000
_cell.angle_alpha   90.00
_cell.angle_beta   90.00
_cell.angle_gamma   90.00
#
_symmetry.space_group_name_H-M   'P 1'
#
loop_
_entity.id
_entity.type
_entity.pdbx_description
1 polymer ?
#
loop_
_entity_poly.entity_id
_entity_poly.type
_entity_poly.pdbx_seq_one_letter_code
_entity_poly.pdbx_strand_id
1 'polypeptide(L)' 'EAAGIPVSSHLFPEFSSHLLAATPTAHWLEFTDWAAPLMATLVEVEDGHVQISSTPGAGVEWNEEAVEKYAVTL' A
#
# COMPACT_ATOMS: atom_id res chain seq x y z
N GLU A 1 -17.92 -15.71 1.52
CA GLU A 1 -16.70 -16.49 1.85
C GLU A 1 -17.02 -17.99 2.03
N ALA A 2 -16.51 -18.87 1.17
CA ALA A 2 -16.93 -20.29 1.13
C ALA A 2 -15.92 -21.31 1.70
N ALA A 3 -14.68 -20.91 2.05
CA ALA A 3 -13.65 -21.86 2.51
C ALA A 3 -12.84 -21.42 3.75
N GLY A 4 -12.95 -20.18 4.24
CA GLY A 4 -12.25 -19.71 5.45
C GLY A 4 -10.72 -19.68 5.35
N ILE A 5 -10.16 -19.65 4.14
CA ILE A 5 -8.71 -19.70 3.91
C ILE A 5 -8.10 -18.34 4.25
N PRO A 6 -6.97 -18.28 4.99
CA PRO A 6 -6.24 -17.05 5.24
C PRO A 6 -5.78 -16.38 3.93
N VAL A 7 -6.02 -15.08 3.80
CA VAL A 7 -5.65 -14.28 2.63
C VAL A 7 -4.50 -13.35 2.99
N SER A 8 -3.38 -13.52 2.29
CA SER A 8 -2.27 -12.57 2.27
C SER A 8 -2.28 -11.80 0.96
N SER A 9 -1.75 -10.57 0.96
CA SER A 9 -1.64 -9.74 -0.24
C SER A 9 -0.23 -9.78 -0.83
N HIS A 10 -0.12 -9.43 -2.12
CA HIS A 10 1.15 -9.30 -2.84
C HIS A 10 1.34 -7.85 -3.32
N LEU A 11 2.43 -7.22 -2.90
CA LEU A 11 2.84 -5.84 -3.22
C LEU A 11 1.78 -4.76 -2.94
N PHE A 12 2.09 -3.53 -3.34
CA PHE A 12 1.23 -2.35 -3.28
C PHE A 12 0.60 -2.13 -1.89
N PRO A 13 1.42 -1.96 -0.84
CA PRO A 13 0.92 -1.81 0.52
C PRO A 13 -0.10 -0.66 0.68
N GLU A 14 -0.05 0.35 -0.18
CA GLU A 14 -0.98 1.48 -0.26
C GLU A 14 -2.42 1.02 -0.55
N PHE A 15 -2.61 -0.02 -1.37
CA PHE A 15 -3.94 -0.55 -1.69
C PHE A 15 -4.24 -1.83 -0.91
N SER A 16 -3.24 -2.70 -0.80
CA SER A 16 -3.36 -4.01 -0.16
C SER A 16 -3.76 -3.90 1.31
N SER A 17 -3.29 -2.88 2.03
CA SER A 17 -3.71 -2.64 3.42
C SER A 17 -5.21 -2.41 3.57
N HIS A 18 -5.82 -1.60 2.68
CA HIS A 18 -7.27 -1.38 2.66
C HIS A 18 -8.05 -2.65 2.27
N LEU A 19 -7.55 -3.41 1.29
CA LEU A 19 -8.18 -4.66 0.86
C LEU A 19 -8.16 -5.72 1.97
N LEU A 20 -7.03 -5.86 2.67
CA LEU A 20 -6.92 -6.77 3.82
C LEU A 20 -7.79 -6.31 4.98
N ALA A 21 -7.89 -5.01 5.27
CA ALA A 21 -8.79 -4.51 6.31
C ALA A 21 -10.27 -4.84 6.05
N ALA A 22 -10.66 -4.99 4.79
CA ALA A 22 -12.01 -5.42 4.40
C ALA A 22 -12.16 -6.95 4.26
N THR A 23 -11.09 -7.72 4.42
CA THR A 23 -11.07 -9.17 4.20
C THR A 23 -11.17 -9.93 5.54
N PRO A 24 -12.26 -10.69 5.80
CA PRO A 24 -12.45 -11.35 7.09
C PRO A 24 -11.36 -12.35 7.49
N THR A 25 -10.66 -12.94 6.51
CA THR A 25 -9.57 -13.89 6.72
C THR A 25 -8.19 -13.30 6.43
N ALA A 26 -8.04 -11.98 6.52
CA ALA A 26 -6.76 -11.31 6.32
C ALA A 26 -5.64 -11.89 7.20
N HIS A 27 -4.45 -11.99 6.62
CA HIS A 27 -3.29 -12.59 7.26
C HIS A 27 -2.06 -11.67 7.11
N TRP A 28 -1.15 -11.94 6.17
CA TRP A 28 0.04 -11.11 5.98
C TRP A 28 -0.17 -10.07 4.88
N LEU A 29 0.24 -8.85 5.18
CA LEU A 29 0.54 -7.83 4.19
C LEU A 29 1.99 -7.99 3.77
N GLU A 30 2.25 -8.25 2.50
CA GLU A 30 3.60 -8.06 1.96
C GLU A 30 3.89 -6.55 1.88
N PHE A 31 5.01 -6.14 2.48
CA PHE A 31 5.44 -4.75 2.49
C PHE A 31 6.74 -4.59 1.71
N THR A 32 6.74 -3.64 0.77
CA THR A 32 7.93 -3.13 0.11
C THR A 32 7.82 -1.61 0.02
N ASP A 33 8.95 -0.91 0.13
CA ASP A 33 9.03 0.56 0.04
C ASP A 33 9.52 1.02 -1.34
N TRP A 34 9.45 0.16 -2.36
CA TRP A 34 10.01 0.45 -3.68
C TRP A 34 9.43 1.70 -4.35
N ALA A 35 8.17 2.02 -4.06
CA ALA A 35 7.50 3.21 -4.56
C ALA A 35 7.86 4.49 -3.77
N ALA A 36 8.48 4.38 -2.59
CA ALA A 36 8.79 5.51 -1.71
C ALA A 36 9.49 6.69 -2.41
N PRO A 37 10.44 6.49 -3.36
CA PRO A 37 11.06 7.61 -4.07
C PRO A 37 10.10 8.44 -4.93
N LEU A 38 8.90 7.93 -5.25
CA LEU A 38 7.89 8.60 -6.07
C LEU A 38 6.73 9.17 -5.24
N MET A 39 6.67 8.88 -3.94
CA MET A 39 5.56 9.27 -3.07
C MET A 39 5.86 10.59 -2.34
N ALA A 40 4.86 11.45 -2.23
CA ALA A 40 4.86 12.61 -1.34
C ALA A 40 4.49 12.21 0.10
N THR A 41 3.62 11.21 0.24
CA THR A 41 3.21 10.64 1.54
C THR A 41 3.56 9.15 1.57
N LEU A 42 4.33 8.72 2.56
CA LEU A 42 4.76 7.32 2.70
C LEU A 42 3.74 6.52 3.49
N VAL A 43 3.67 5.22 3.19
CA VAL A 43 3.00 4.26 4.07
C VAL A 43 3.80 4.15 5.37
N GLU A 44 3.13 4.40 6.49
CA GLU A 44 3.74 4.29 7.82
C GLU A 44 3.64 2.85 8.33
N VAL A 45 4.71 2.38 8.98
CA VAL A 45 4.76 1.08 9.66
C VAL A 45 5.08 1.31 11.12
N GLU A 46 4.18 0.88 12.01
CA GLU A 46 4.32 0.95 13.46
C GLU A 46 4.15 -0.44 14.05
N ASP A 47 5.09 -0.88 14.89
CA ASP A 47 5.08 -2.21 15.53
C ASP A 47 4.83 -3.37 14.55
N GLY A 48 5.39 -3.27 13.34
CA GLY A 48 5.23 -4.29 12.29
C GLY A 48 3.88 -4.27 11.55
N HIS A 49 3.06 -3.24 11.75
CA HIS A 49 1.76 -3.07 11.11
C HIS A 49 1.72 -1.81 10.26
N VAL A 50 1.24 -1.94 9.03
CA VAL A 50 0.96 -0.78 8.17
C VAL A 50 -0.21 0.00 8.73
N GLN A 51 -0.05 1.31 8.82
CA GLN A 51 -1.10 2.24 9.20
C GLN A 51 -1.89 2.67 7.97
N ILE A 52 -3.20 2.43 8.02
CA ILE A 52 -4.11 2.78 6.93
C ILE A 52 -4.45 4.27 7.04
N SER A 53 -4.29 5.00 5.94
CA SER A 53 -4.62 6.44 5.91
C SER A 53 -6.08 6.69 6.30
N SER A 54 -6.30 7.75 7.07
CA SER A 54 -7.64 8.25 7.39
C SER A 54 -8.21 9.21 6.34
N THR A 55 -7.42 9.55 5.31
CA THR A 55 -7.86 10.40 4.20
C THR A 55 -8.65 9.59 3.16
N PRO A 56 -9.58 10.21 2.40
CA PRO A 56 -10.27 9.53 1.32
C PRO A 56 -9.32 8.99 0.25
N GLY A 57 -9.54 7.77 -0.21
CA GLY A 57 -8.72 7.11 -1.23
C GLY A 57 -7.77 6.07 -0.64
N ALA A 58 -6.69 5.76 -1.37
CA ALA A 58 -5.67 4.78 -0.97
C ALA A 58 -4.43 5.42 -0.31
N GLY A 59 -4.52 6.69 0.09
CA GLY A 59 -3.37 7.41 0.68
C GLY A 59 -2.20 7.68 -0.29
N VAL A 60 -2.38 7.44 -1.59
CA VAL A 60 -1.35 7.70 -2.61
C VAL A 60 -1.33 9.18 -2.96
N GLU A 61 -0.19 9.80 -2.75
CA GLU A 61 0.12 11.16 -3.20
C GLU A 61 1.50 11.15 -3.86
N TRP A 62 1.61 11.74 -5.05
CA TRP A 62 2.83 11.71 -5.85
C TRP A 62 3.76 12.88 -5.49
N ASN A 63 5.05 12.60 -5.42
CA ASN A 63 6.06 13.63 -5.51
C ASN A 63 6.25 13.96 -6.99
N GLU A 64 5.58 15.01 -7.47
CA GLU A 64 5.55 15.39 -8.88
C GLU A 64 6.96 15.66 -9.45
N GLU A 65 7.86 16.26 -8.66
CA GLU A 65 9.26 16.48 -9.09
C GLU A 65 10.01 15.16 -9.29
N ALA A 66 9.79 14.19 -8.41
CA ALA A 66 10.39 12.87 -8.53
C ALA A 66 9.81 12.09 -9.71
N VAL A 67 8.48 12.16 -9.91
CA VAL A 67 7.81 11.57 -11.06
C VAL A 67 8.38 12.14 -12.36
N GLU A 68 8.51 13.47 -12.48
CA GLU A 68 9.11 14.10 -13.65
C GLU A 68 10.56 13.64 -13.88
N LYS A 69 11.36 13.58 -12.81
CA LYS A 69 12.76 13.14 -12.88
C LYS A 69 12.93 11.70 -13.38
N TYR A 70 12.04 10.79 -12.98
CA TYR A 70 12.13 9.36 -13.30
C TYR A 70 11.22 8.93 -14.47
N ALA A 71 10.50 9.87 -15.09
CA ALA A 71 9.65 9.58 -16.22
C ALA A 71 10.45 9.01 -17.40
N VAL A 72 9.88 8.00 -18.07
CA VAL A 72 10.41 7.43 -19.31
C VAL A 72 9.41 7.68 -20.44
N THR A 73 9.91 8.04 -21.62
CA THR A 73 9.06 8.17 -22.82
C THR A 73 8.60 6.79 -23.27
N LEU A 74 7.29 6.63 -23.48
CA LEU A 74 6.67 5.40 -24.01
C LEU A 74 6.80 5.30 -25.53
#